data_AF-A0A919E3T6-F1
#
_entry.id   AF-A0A919E3T6-F1
#
_cell.length_a   1.000
_cell.length_b   1.000
_cell.length_c   1.000
_cell.angle_alpha   90.00
_cell.angle_beta   90.00
_cell.angle_gamma   90.00
#
_symmetry.space_group_name_H-M   'P 1'
#
loop_
_entity.id
_entity.type
_entity.pdbx_description
1 polymer ?
#
loop_
_entity_poly.entity_id
_entity_poly.type
_entity_poly.pdbx_seq_one_letter_code
_entity_poly.pdbx_strand_id
1 'polypeptide(L)' 'MWFASVAVLDEGGYEIVRRDASRNEHEVTTATSINDIARDLTIWMASRDFPGRPTRQATDF' A
#
# COMPACT_ATOMS: atom_id res chain seq x y z
N MET A 1 -8.29 5.76 5.07
CA MET A 1 -7.02 6.47 4.86
C MET A 1 -5.94 5.42 4.63
N TRP A 2 -5.10 5.61 3.63
CA TRP A 2 -3.99 4.71 3.31
C TRP A 2 -2.67 5.47 3.42
N PHE A 3 -1.56 4.75 3.65
CA PHE A 3 -0.21 5.28 3.55
C PHE A 3 0.76 4.20 3.11
N ALA A 4 1.89 4.64 2.54
CA ALA A 4 3.08 3.82 2.37
C ALA A 4 4.30 4.58 2.90
N SER A 5 5.28 3.87 3.45
CA SER A 5 6.57 4.42 3.85
C SER A 5 7.71 3.51 3.45
N VAL A 6 8.87 4.11 3.19
CA VAL A 6 10.12 3.41 2.91
C VAL A 6 11.18 3.95 3.87
N ALA A 7 11.82 3.06 4.62
CA ALA A 7 12.87 3.40 5.58
C ALA A 7 14.15 2.62 5.24
N VAL A 8 15.31 3.27 5.35
CA VAL A 8 16.61 2.61 5.16
C VAL A 8 16.91 1.75 6.39
N LEU A 9 17.40 0.52 6.17
CA LEU A 9 17.84 -0.38 7.23
C LEU A 9 19.35 -0.29 7.45
N ASP A 10 19.79 -0.49 8.70
CA ASP A 10 21.20 -0.41 9.10
C ASP A 10 22.08 -1.46 8.39
N GLU A 11 21.51 -2.63 8.11
CA GLU A 11 22.11 -3.75 7.38
C GLU A 11 22.08 -3.60 5.85
N GLY A 12 21.56 -2.46 5.37
CA GLY A 12 21.34 -2.17 3.96
C GLY A 12 19.94 -2.58 3.47
N GLY A 13 19.53 -2.02 2.34
CA GLY A 13 18.18 -2.19 1.82
C GLY A 13 17.16 -1.31 2.54
N TYR A 14 15.88 -1.68 2.39
CA TYR A 14 14.76 -0.85 2.81
C TYR A 14 13.65 -1.68 3.44
N GLU A 15 13.06 -1.17 4.51
CA GLU A 15 11.75 -1.59 4.99
C GLU A 15 10.68 -0.81 4.24
N ILE A 16 9.66 -1.51 3.77
CA ILE A 16 8.50 -0.94 3.11
C ILE A 16 7.26 -1.30 3.92
N VAL A 17 6.53 -0.28 4.37
CA VAL A 17 5.23 -0.44 5.05
C VAL A 17 4.14 0.05 4.11
N ARG A 18 3.09 -0.75 3.94
CA ARG A 18 1.86 -0.41 3.22
C ARG A 18 0.67 -0.66 4.13
N ARG A 19 -0.19 0.35 4.31
CA ARG A 19 -1.38 0.22 5.14
C ARG A 19 -2.58 0.86 4.46
N ASP A 20 -3.70 0.13 4.43
CA ASP A 20 -4.99 0.65 4.03
C ASP A 20 -6.08 0.18 5.01
N ALA A 21 -6.49 1.10 5.89
CA ALA A 21 -7.52 0.81 6.89
C ALA A 21 -8.88 0.48 6.27
N SER A 22 -9.20 0.98 5.08
CA SER A 22 -10.48 0.71 4.42
C SER A 22 -10.57 -0.70 3.83
N ARG A 23 -9.42 -1.30 3.53
CA ARG A 23 -9.29 -2.66 2.99
C ARG A 23 -8.79 -3.67 4.04
N ASN A 24 -8.61 -3.24 5.29
CA ASN A 24 -7.97 -4.02 6.37
C ASN A 24 -6.61 -4.61 5.97
N GLU A 25 -5.85 -3.86 5.17
CA GLU A 25 -4.53 -4.26 4.71
C GLU A 25 -3.44 -3.65 5.59
N HIS A 26 -2.48 -4.47 5.99
CA HIS A 26 -1.25 -4.05 6.63
C HIS A 26 -0.13 -5.02 6.24
N GLU A 27 0.84 -4.53 5.48
CA GLU A 27 1.97 -5.31 5.00
C GLU A 27 3.28 -4.59 5.33
N VAL A 28 4.24 -5.35 5.86
CA VAL A 28 5.60 -4.92 6.14
C VAL A 28 6.52 -5.90 5.42
N THR A 29 7.40 -5.40 4.56
CA THR A 29 8.34 -6.22 3.80
C THR A 29 9.70 -5.53 3.69
N THR A 30 10.74 -6.28 3.36
CA THR A 30 12.08 -5.74 3.10
C THR A 30 12.50 -6.00 1.66
N ALA A 31 13.20 -5.04 1.05
CA ALA A 31 13.73 -5.18 -0.30
C ALA A 31 15.01 -4.36 -0.47
N THR A 32 15.86 -4.79 -1.40
CA THR A 32 17.13 -4.12 -1.71
C THR A 32 17.12 -3.38 -3.05
N SER A 33 16.25 -3.79 -3.98
CA SER A 33 16.13 -3.22 -5.31
C SER A 33 15.22 -1.99 -5.30
N ILE A 34 15.82 -0.82 -5.50
CA ILE A 34 15.09 0.47 -5.55
C ILE A 34 14.06 0.48 -6.68
N ASN A 35 14.40 -0.12 -7.83
CA ASN A 35 13.51 -0.16 -8.99
C ASN A 35 12.25 -0.99 -8.71
N ASP A 36 12.40 -2.13 -8.02
CA ASP A 36 11.26 -2.98 -7.67
C ASP A 36 10.39 -2.29 -6.61
N ILE A 37 11.01 -1.66 -5.61
CA ILE A 37 10.29 -0.88 -4.59
C ILE A 37 9.46 0.24 -5.25
N ALA A 38 10.09 1.03 -6.13
CA ALA A 38 9.41 2.15 -6.80
C ALA A 38 8.26 1.65 -7.68
N ARG A 39 8.46 0.57 -8.43
CA ARG A 39 7.43 -0.06 -9.27
C ARG A 39 6.26 -0.56 -8.44
N ASP A 40 6.53 -1.35 -7.41
CA ASP A 40 5.50 -1.97 -6.58
C ASP A 40 4.69 -0.94 -5.80
N LEU A 41 5.35 0.07 -5.23
CA LEU A 41 4.67 1.17 -4.55
C LEU A 41 3.81 1.99 -5.50
N THR A 42 4.29 2.26 -6.72
CA THR A 42 3.51 3.00 -7.72
C THR A 42 2.25 2.23 -8.10
N ILE A 43 2.37 0.93 -8.37
CA ILE A 43 1.23 0.06 -8.68
C ILE A 43 0.25 0.02 -7.50
N TRP A 44 0.77 -0.16 -6.28
CA TRP A 44 -0.05 -0.21 -5.07
C TRP A 44 -0.81 1.10 -4.88
N MET A 45 -0.13 2.26 -4.89
CA MET A 45 -0.80 3.56 -4.70
C MET A 45 -1.82 3.87 -5.80
N ALA A 46 -1.49 3.61 -7.07
CA ALA A 46 -2.41 3.83 -8.20
C ALA A 46 -3.71 3.02 -8.07
N SER A 47 -3.64 1.80 -7.52
CA SER A 47 -4.82 0.97 -7.29
C SER A 47 -5.72 1.45 -6.12
N ARG A 48 -5.31 2.49 -5.38
CA ARG A 48 -6.11 3.11 -4.31
C ARG A 48 -6.78 4.41 -4.78
N ASP A 49 -6.33 4.99 -5.89
CA ASP A 49 -6.94 6.17 -6.53
C ASP A 49 -8.14 5.77 -7.43
N PHE A 50 -9.13 5.10 -6.83
CA PHE A 50 -10.43 4.88 -7.47
C PHE A 50 -11.47 5.86 -6.94
N PRO A 51 -11.67 7.02 -7.58
CA PRO A 51 -12.81 7.87 -7.29
C PRO A 51 -14.08 7.18 -7.80
N GLY A 52 -14.89 6.62 -6.91
CA GLY A 52 -16.28 6.24 -7.25
C GLY A 52 -16.72 4.81 -6.98
N ARG A 53 -16.21 4.10 -5.97
CA ARG A 53 -16.95 2.92 -5.46
C ARG A 53 -17.97 3.40 -4.43
N PRO A 54 -19.29 3.30 -4.69
CA PRO A 54 -20.27 3.46 -3.63
C PRO A 54 -19.96 2.42 -2.56
N THR A 55 -19.82 2.84 -1.32
CA THR A 55 -19.95 1.95 -0.17
C THR A 55 -21.23 1.15 -0.38
N ARG A 56 -21.10 -0.16 -0.60
CA ARG A 56 -22.20 -1.11 -0.75
C ARG A 56 -23.27 -0.79 0.29
N GLN A 57 -24.32 -0.08 -0.10
CA GLN A 57 -25.53 -0.03 0.70
C GLN A 57 -26.07 -1.45 0.66
N ALA A 58 -26.13 -2.07 1.83
CA ALA A 58 -26.88 -3.29 1.99
C ALA A 58 -28.31 -2.98 1.52
N THR A 59 -28.72 -3.59 0.40
CA THR A 59 -30.11 -3.58 0.00
C THR A 59 -30.82 -4.49 0.99
N ASP A 60 -31.49 -3.91 1.98
CA ASP A 60 -32.53 -4.61 2.73
C ASP A 60 -33.69 -4.86 1.76
N PHE A 61 -33.99 -6.14 1.53
CA PHE A 61 -35.24 -6.62 0.96
C PHE A 61 -35.93 -7.49 2.01
#